data_AF-A0A317U423-F1
#
_entry.id   AF-A0A317U423-F1
#
_cell.length_a   1.000
_cell.length_b   1.000
_cell.length_c   1.000
_cell.angle_alpha   90.00
_cell.angle_beta   90.00
_cell.angle_gamma   90.00
#
_symmetry.space_group_name_H-M   'P 1'
#
loop_
_entity.id
_entity.type
_entity.pdbx_description
1 polymer ?
#
loop_
_entity_poly.entity_id
_entity_poly.type
_entity_poly.pdbx_seq_one_letter_code
_entity_poly.pdbx_strand_id
1 'polypeptide(L)'
;MTRLFKISKTIGTRKVTPIFKISLSQAIPSASKNTLTSLHAIKKSEVTTPSLAQTSNSFFFTKLKAEEHKQFTSKKRHRFEYEDNYSAALKLPYSNHQLATKHHDQNALLAMSKEHIIEHANRRVDLFFYTLIAYYKTGILPIFGHTTLQHGKGRTTRKNITISEACHSSFTPSLLDRTIYQNNKNGEKHKSLLSDTHLMENLNSTVELPPFVNDLDDLLEYACREQCLTILRDVSLAAINPIEGLTEFLHMMNKVLNNLKQDAENKNQSALLQHSLMKHKPINPNLIELVITGTLSTTYSEQTNTATDAYIQLLLRMTPEEKAACQDAGNKEKIYIKKTMELQNEILQTKHNKHPSPQ
;
A
#
# COMPACT_ATOMS: atom_id res chain seq x y z
N MET A 1 -41.57 36.09 6.29
CA MET A 1 -40.96 36.87 7.40
C MET A 1 -39.63 36.24 7.76
N THR A 2 -38.58 36.31 6.93
CA THR A 2 -37.58 37.41 6.76
C THR A 2 -36.84 37.81 8.04
N ARG A 3 -35.58 37.34 8.17
CA ARG A 3 -34.37 38.03 8.67
C ARG A 3 -33.23 36.99 8.67
N LEU A 4 -32.39 36.88 7.63
CA LEU A 4 -31.30 37.77 7.21
C LEU A 4 -30.42 38.27 8.36
N PHE A 5 -29.27 37.61 8.54
CA PHE A 5 -28.00 38.30 8.80
C PHE A 5 -26.91 37.74 7.89
N LYS A 6 -26.53 38.57 6.92
CA LYS A 6 -25.26 38.53 6.20
C LYS A 6 -24.20 39.14 7.11
N ILE A 7 -23.05 38.49 7.24
CA ILE A 7 -21.76 39.19 7.35
C ILE A 7 -20.83 38.55 6.33
N SER A 8 -20.27 39.42 5.50
CA SER A 8 -19.36 39.15 4.39
C SER A 8 -18.04 39.87 4.61
N LYS A 9 -16.99 39.37 3.95
CA LYS A 9 -15.62 39.91 3.74
C LYS A 9 -14.61 39.54 4.85
N THR A 10 -13.37 39.09 4.56
CA THR A 10 -12.59 39.11 3.31
C THR A 10 -11.40 38.14 3.42
N ILE A 11 -11.18 37.38 2.34
CA ILE A 11 -9.90 37.15 1.62
C ILE A 11 -8.61 37.12 2.45
N GLY A 12 -8.03 35.92 2.55
CA GLY A 12 -6.61 35.69 2.85
C GLY A 12 -6.07 34.57 1.95
N THR A 13 -5.84 34.89 0.67
CA THR A 13 -5.15 34.01 -0.29
C THR A 13 -3.70 33.82 0.12
N ARG A 14 -3.36 32.66 0.70
CA ARG A 14 -1.95 32.25 0.85
C ARG A 14 -1.57 31.37 -0.35
N LYS A 15 -0.94 32.02 -1.33
CA LYS A 15 -0.11 31.38 -2.35
C LYS A 15 1.01 30.62 -1.64
N VAL A 16 1.12 29.31 -1.88
CA VAL A 16 2.36 28.57 -1.63
C VAL A 16 2.92 28.22 -3.00
N THR A 17 3.91 28.99 -3.43
CA THR A 17 4.79 28.68 -4.55
C THR A 17 5.75 27.56 -4.15
N PRO A 18 5.94 26.52 -4.97
CA PRO A 18 7.01 25.55 -4.75
C PRO A 18 8.33 26.14 -5.25
N ILE A 19 9.29 26.36 -4.36
CA ILE A 19 10.67 26.65 -4.73
C ILE A 19 11.45 25.34 -4.59
N PHE A 20 11.54 24.59 -5.68
CA PHE A 20 12.59 23.60 -5.87
C PHE A 20 13.73 24.29 -6.62
N LYS A 21 14.89 24.43 -5.98
CA LYS A 21 16.16 24.66 -6.67
C LYS A 21 16.90 23.34 -6.73
N ILE A 22 16.89 22.77 -7.93
CA ILE A 22 17.79 21.70 -8.36
C ILE A 22 19.16 22.35 -8.57
N SER A 23 20.19 21.81 -7.91
CA SER A 23 21.58 22.03 -8.29
C SER A 23 22.01 20.83 -9.13
N LEU A 24 22.00 21.02 -10.45
CA LEU A 24 22.83 20.23 -11.37
C LEU A 24 24.25 20.79 -11.29
N SER A 25 25.22 19.94 -11.01
CA SER A 25 26.63 20.21 -11.27
C SER A 25 27.14 19.17 -12.26
N GLN A 26 27.79 19.68 -13.30
CA GLN A 26 28.12 19.05 -14.56
C GLN A 26 29.28 18.05 -14.49
N ALA A 27 29.31 17.18 -15.50
CA ALA A 27 30.37 16.23 -15.89
C ALA A 27 31.73 16.93 -16.14
N ILE A 28 32.86 16.21 -16.21
CA ILE A 28 33.53 15.56 -17.39
C ILE A 28 35.02 15.26 -16.94
N PRO A 29 35.93 14.44 -17.55
CA PRO A 29 35.86 13.22 -18.40
C PRO A 29 36.82 12.03 -18.01
N SER A 30 36.55 10.90 -18.68
CA SER A 30 37.46 9.95 -19.38
C SER A 30 38.39 8.94 -18.69
N ALA A 31 38.21 7.71 -19.20
CA ALA A 31 39.18 6.72 -19.69
C ALA A 31 39.85 5.74 -18.72
N SER A 32 39.45 4.47 -18.81
CA SER A 32 40.34 3.43 -19.33
C SER A 32 39.56 2.24 -19.87
N LYS A 33 40.08 1.69 -20.97
CA LYS A 33 39.63 0.50 -21.69
C LYS A 33 39.85 -0.74 -20.81
N ASN A 34 39.00 -1.75 -20.94
CA ASN A 34 39.48 -3.11 -21.18
C ASN A 34 38.40 -4.01 -21.79
N THR A 35 38.82 -4.64 -22.88
CA THR A 35 38.14 -5.59 -23.73
C THR A 35 38.11 -6.97 -23.07
N LEU A 36 37.00 -7.70 -23.15
CA LEU A 36 37.03 -9.16 -23.23
C LEU A 36 35.70 -9.69 -23.83
N THR A 37 35.86 -10.25 -25.01
CA THR A 37 34.90 -11.02 -25.81
C THR A 37 34.67 -12.41 -25.20
N SER A 38 33.44 -12.95 -25.26
CA SER A 38 33.17 -14.31 -25.77
C SER A 38 31.66 -14.64 -25.85
N LEU A 39 31.20 -14.87 -27.09
CA LEU A 39 30.36 -15.97 -27.59
C LEU A 39 29.29 -16.59 -26.67
N HIS A 40 28.01 -16.41 -27.03
CA HIS A 40 27.12 -17.53 -27.43
C HIS A 40 25.81 -16.97 -28.00
N ALA A 41 25.63 -17.15 -29.31
CA ALA A 41 24.39 -16.88 -30.01
C ALA A 41 23.42 -18.05 -29.81
N ILE A 42 22.25 -17.79 -29.25
CA ILE A 42 21.10 -18.69 -29.30
C ILE A 42 19.96 -17.92 -29.97
N LYS A 43 19.57 -18.39 -31.15
CA LYS A 43 18.40 -17.94 -31.91
C LYS A 43 17.13 -18.16 -31.08
N LYS A 44 16.42 -17.09 -30.72
CA LYS A 44 15.04 -17.16 -30.24
C LYS A 44 14.09 -16.98 -31.42
N SER A 45 13.24 -17.98 -31.63
CA SER A 45 12.11 -17.94 -32.56
C SER A 45 11.12 -16.84 -32.15
N GLU A 46 10.76 -15.98 -33.10
CA GLU A 46 9.74 -14.96 -32.98
C GLU A 46 8.38 -15.59 -32.69
N VAL A 47 7.88 -15.37 -31.47
CA VAL A 47 6.45 -15.39 -31.18
C VAL A 47 6.04 -13.95 -30.98
N THR A 48 5.24 -13.44 -31.91
CA THR A 48 4.80 -12.06 -32.00
C THR A 48 3.85 -11.72 -30.84
N THR A 49 4.39 -11.38 -29.68
CA THR A 49 3.66 -10.65 -28.63
C THR A 49 3.44 -9.20 -29.07
N PRO A 50 2.26 -8.59 -28.84
CA PRO A 50 2.05 -7.19 -29.16
C PRO A 50 3.02 -6.33 -28.35
N SER A 51 3.78 -5.48 -29.05
CA SER A 51 4.67 -4.48 -28.48
C SER A 51 3.88 -3.51 -27.58
N LEU A 52 3.78 -3.85 -26.29
CA LEU A 52 3.30 -2.97 -25.22
C LEU A 52 4.45 -2.28 -24.48
N ALA A 53 5.66 -2.34 -25.04
CA ALA A 53 6.82 -1.57 -24.62
C ALA A 53 6.73 -0.09 -25.07
N GLN A 54 5.52 0.48 -25.12
CA GLN A 54 5.37 1.93 -25.17
C GLN A 54 5.74 2.49 -23.80
N THR A 55 7.00 2.91 -23.72
CA THR A 55 7.53 3.88 -22.75
C THR A 55 6.43 4.65 -22.03
N SER A 56 6.41 4.49 -20.70
CA SER A 56 5.79 5.35 -19.68
C SER A 56 5.59 6.79 -20.16
N ASN A 57 4.52 7.04 -20.91
CA ASN A 57 4.26 8.36 -21.45
C ASN A 57 3.57 9.13 -20.32
N SER A 58 4.28 10.08 -19.70
CA SER A 58 3.71 10.98 -18.69
C SER A 58 2.37 11.59 -19.15
N PHE A 59 2.23 11.80 -20.46
CA PHE A 59 0.98 12.25 -21.08
C PHE A 59 -0.17 11.24 -20.94
N PHE A 60 0.09 9.93 -21.03
CA PHE A 60 -0.92 8.89 -20.84
C PHE A 60 -1.44 8.86 -19.39
N PHE A 61 -0.54 8.90 -18.40
CA PHE A 61 -0.93 8.94 -16.99
C PHE A 61 -1.64 10.24 -16.62
N THR A 62 -1.22 11.36 -17.22
CA THR A 62 -1.94 12.65 -17.12
C THR A 62 -3.36 12.54 -17.68
N LYS A 63 -3.55 11.87 -18.83
CA LYS A 63 -4.87 11.60 -19.39
C LYS A 63 -5.73 10.72 -18.48
N LEU A 64 -5.15 9.65 -17.92
CA LEU A 64 -5.85 8.80 -16.95
C LEU A 64 -6.36 9.61 -15.77
N LYS A 65 -5.52 10.48 -15.21
CA LYS A 65 -5.90 11.35 -14.10
C LYS A 65 -6.97 12.37 -14.47
N ALA A 66 -6.89 12.96 -15.65
CA ALA A 66 -7.93 13.86 -16.14
C ALA A 66 -9.28 13.12 -16.30
N GLU A 67 -9.25 11.89 -16.82
CA GLU A 67 -10.45 11.08 -16.98
C GLU A 67 -11.03 10.64 -15.63
N GLU A 68 -10.18 10.29 -14.65
CA GLU A 68 -10.60 10.04 -13.26
C GLU A 68 -11.36 11.24 -12.70
N HIS A 69 -10.81 12.45 -12.82
CA HIS A 69 -11.44 13.68 -12.32
C HIS A 69 -12.77 13.98 -13.03
N LYS A 70 -12.85 13.71 -14.33
CA LYS A 70 -14.06 13.93 -15.13
C LYS A 70 -15.17 12.96 -14.75
N GLN A 71 -14.85 11.67 -14.57
CA GLN A 71 -15.86 10.64 -14.31
C GLN A 71 -16.26 10.54 -12.83
N PHE A 72 -15.33 10.84 -11.91
CA PHE A 72 -15.47 10.72 -10.47
C PHE A 72 -15.23 12.08 -9.79
N THR A 73 -16.16 13.01 -9.99
CA THR A 73 -16.05 14.40 -9.53
C THR A 73 -16.09 14.55 -8.01
N SER A 74 -16.72 13.62 -7.30
CA SER A 74 -16.74 13.61 -5.84
C SER A 74 -15.36 13.23 -5.29
N LYS A 75 -14.72 14.19 -4.61
CA LYS A 75 -13.48 13.93 -3.84
C LYS A 75 -13.76 13.37 -2.45
N LYS A 76 -15.02 13.33 -2.01
CA LYS A 76 -15.38 12.89 -0.66
C LYS A 76 -15.27 11.37 -0.58
N ARG A 77 -14.55 10.87 0.44
CA ARG A 77 -14.52 9.44 0.76
C ARG A 77 -15.89 8.99 1.29
N HIS A 78 -16.40 7.90 0.76
CA HIS A 78 -17.45 7.12 1.38
C HIS A 78 -16.82 6.38 2.57
N ARG A 79 -17.38 6.60 3.76
CA ARG A 79 -16.85 6.05 5.00
C ARG A 79 -17.87 5.12 5.64
N PHE A 80 -17.46 3.88 5.86
CA PHE A 80 -18.25 2.79 6.41
C PHE A 80 -17.87 2.55 7.88
N GLU A 81 -18.78 1.97 8.65
CA GLU A 81 -18.52 1.65 10.05
C GLU A 81 -17.79 0.29 10.15
N TYR A 82 -17.19 0.00 11.30
CA TYR A 82 -16.49 -1.28 11.51
C TYR A 82 -17.42 -2.49 11.57
N GLU A 83 -18.72 -2.28 11.75
CA GLU A 83 -19.72 -3.34 11.90
C GLU A 83 -20.22 -3.85 10.54
N ASP A 84 -19.79 -3.20 9.46
CA ASP A 84 -20.05 -3.63 8.10
C ASP A 84 -19.17 -4.87 7.80
N ASN A 85 -19.74 -6.07 7.93
CA ASN A 85 -19.09 -7.40 7.75
C ASN A 85 -18.59 -7.70 6.31
N TYR A 86 -18.28 -6.68 5.52
CA TYR A 86 -17.88 -6.80 4.11
C TYR A 86 -16.40 -6.48 3.86
N SER A 87 -15.64 -6.16 4.92
CA SER A 87 -14.22 -5.81 4.83
C SER A 87 -13.46 -6.31 6.06
N ALA A 88 -12.13 -6.35 5.96
CA ALA A 88 -11.24 -6.64 7.07
C ALA A 88 -11.07 -5.47 8.06
N ALA A 89 -11.92 -4.43 8.05
CA ALA A 89 -11.75 -3.29 8.95
C ALA A 89 -11.83 -3.72 10.43
N LEU A 90 -10.91 -3.22 11.26
CA LEU A 90 -10.77 -3.66 12.65
C LEU A 90 -10.84 -2.49 13.63
N LYS A 91 -11.77 -2.56 14.58
CA LYS A 91 -11.88 -1.61 15.69
C LYS A 91 -11.03 -2.02 16.88
N LEU A 92 -10.60 -1.06 17.69
CA LEU A 92 -9.97 -1.36 18.98
C LEU A 92 -11.00 -2.00 19.93
N PRO A 93 -10.62 -3.07 20.66
CA PRO A 93 -11.52 -3.85 21.51
C PRO A 93 -11.74 -3.18 22.88
N TYR A 94 -11.58 -1.87 22.94
CA TYR A 94 -11.74 -1.07 24.15
C TYR A 94 -12.91 -0.12 23.99
N SER A 95 -13.60 0.19 25.08
CA SER A 95 -14.63 1.22 25.08
C SER A 95 -14.02 2.61 24.83
N ASN A 96 -14.84 3.54 24.30
CA ASN A 96 -14.41 4.93 24.13
C ASN A 96 -13.98 5.57 25.47
N HIS A 97 -14.61 5.18 26.58
CA HIS A 97 -14.23 5.63 27.92
C HIS A 97 -12.80 5.19 28.29
N GLN A 98 -12.48 3.90 28.14
CA GLN A 98 -11.14 3.38 28.43
C GLN A 98 -10.07 4.10 27.61
N LEU A 99 -10.28 4.25 26.30
CA LEU A 99 -9.33 4.95 25.43
C LEU A 99 -9.21 6.44 25.80
N ALA A 100 -10.33 7.12 26.09
CA ALA A 100 -10.32 8.51 26.51
C ALA A 100 -9.56 8.74 27.82
N THR A 101 -9.63 7.81 28.79
CA THR A 101 -8.86 7.95 30.05
C THR A 101 -7.35 7.86 29.85
N LYS A 102 -6.89 7.24 28.75
CA LYS A 102 -5.48 7.03 28.43
C LYS A 102 -4.97 7.89 27.27
N HIS A 103 -5.81 8.75 26.68
CA HIS A 103 -5.46 9.47 25.44
C HIS A 103 -4.23 10.40 25.55
N HIS A 104 -3.83 10.81 26.76
CA HIS A 104 -2.62 11.59 27.02
C HIS A 104 -1.37 10.73 27.29
N ASP A 105 -1.53 9.44 27.52
CA ASP A 105 -0.46 8.50 27.84
C ASP A 105 -0.16 7.63 26.60
N GLN A 106 0.82 8.07 25.81
CA GLN A 106 1.20 7.37 24.58
C GLN A 106 1.70 5.94 24.86
N ASN A 107 2.36 5.69 25.99
CA ASN A 107 2.87 4.36 26.33
C ASN A 107 1.72 3.42 26.71
N ALA A 108 0.73 3.91 27.46
CA ALA A 108 -0.48 3.13 27.75
C ALA A 108 -1.26 2.82 26.47
N LEU A 109 -1.44 3.80 25.56
CA LEU A 109 -2.10 3.55 24.27
C LEU A 109 -1.31 2.56 23.41
N LEU A 110 0.02 2.66 23.37
CA LEU A 110 0.88 1.71 22.66
C LEU A 110 0.70 0.30 23.20
N ALA A 111 0.71 0.13 24.53
CA ALA A 111 0.50 -1.17 25.17
C ALA A 111 -0.90 -1.73 24.88
N MET A 112 -1.94 -0.89 24.93
CA MET A 112 -3.31 -1.28 24.62
C MET A 112 -3.47 -1.71 23.15
N SER A 113 -2.79 -1.05 22.22
CA SER A 113 -2.94 -1.26 20.77
C SER A 113 -1.90 -2.21 20.17
N LYS A 114 -1.05 -2.84 20.98
CA LYS A 114 0.08 -3.66 20.54
C LYS A 114 -0.28 -4.69 19.46
N GLU A 115 -1.26 -5.54 19.74
CA GLU A 115 -1.66 -6.62 18.82
C GLU A 115 -2.28 -6.06 17.53
N HIS A 116 -3.06 -4.98 17.62
CA HIS A 116 -3.63 -4.30 16.46
C HIS A 116 -2.57 -3.66 15.57
N ILE A 117 -1.46 -3.16 16.13
CA ILE A 117 -0.33 -2.61 15.36
C ILE A 117 0.36 -3.74 14.59
N ILE A 118 0.60 -4.89 15.23
CA ILE A 118 1.20 -6.07 14.59
C ILE A 118 0.29 -6.57 13.45
N GLU A 119 -1.00 -6.75 13.72
CA GLU A 119 -2.00 -7.18 12.73
C GLU A 119 -2.08 -6.21 11.55
N HIS A 120 -2.10 -4.90 11.81
CA HIS A 120 -2.13 -3.87 10.78
C HIS A 120 -0.90 -3.91 9.88
N ALA A 121 0.29 -4.08 10.47
CA ALA A 121 1.53 -4.23 9.73
C ALA A 121 1.53 -5.52 8.89
N ASN A 122 1.02 -6.63 9.44
CA ASN A 122 0.92 -7.90 8.74
C ASN A 122 -0.04 -7.83 7.54
N ARG A 123 -1.24 -7.28 7.73
CA ARG A 123 -2.25 -7.12 6.67
C ARG A 123 -1.76 -6.35 5.46
N ARG A 124 -0.85 -5.40 5.64
CA ARG A 124 -0.24 -4.68 4.50
C ARG A 124 0.52 -5.60 3.57
N VAL A 125 1.26 -6.54 4.15
CA VAL A 125 2.01 -7.54 3.40
C VAL A 125 1.05 -8.43 2.63
N ASP A 126 0.02 -8.95 3.30
CA ASP A 126 -1.02 -9.79 2.69
C ASP A 126 -1.72 -9.07 1.53
N LEU A 127 -2.23 -7.87 1.78
CA LEU A 127 -2.98 -7.08 0.81
C LEU A 127 -2.11 -6.66 -0.37
N PHE A 128 -0.82 -6.35 -0.13
CA PHE A 128 0.11 -6.08 -1.21
C PHE A 128 0.32 -7.34 -2.07
N PHE A 129 0.54 -8.50 -1.46
CA PHE A 129 0.69 -9.76 -2.20
C PHE A 129 -0.54 -10.09 -3.05
N TYR A 130 -1.75 -9.96 -2.50
CA TYR A 130 -2.97 -10.18 -3.29
C TYR A 130 -3.14 -9.15 -4.42
N THR A 131 -2.63 -7.93 -4.24
CA THR A 131 -2.57 -6.94 -5.33
C THR A 131 -1.60 -7.39 -6.42
N LEU A 132 -0.42 -7.93 -6.06
CA LEU A 132 0.52 -8.52 -7.03
C LEU A 132 -0.14 -9.66 -7.82
N ILE A 133 -0.80 -10.59 -7.13
CA ILE A 133 -1.54 -11.69 -7.77
C ILE A 133 -2.59 -11.15 -8.74
N ALA A 134 -3.38 -10.16 -8.34
CA ALA A 134 -4.43 -9.60 -9.18
C ALA A 134 -3.89 -9.05 -10.50
N TYR A 135 -2.76 -8.35 -10.46
CA TYR A 135 -2.16 -7.72 -11.63
C TYR A 135 -1.25 -8.63 -12.46
N TYR A 136 -0.83 -9.78 -11.93
CA TYR A 136 0.15 -10.65 -12.59
C TYR A 136 -0.25 -11.02 -14.02
N LYS A 137 0.67 -10.81 -14.97
CA LYS A 137 0.49 -11.11 -16.41
C LYS A 137 -0.68 -10.39 -17.10
N THR A 138 -1.27 -9.36 -16.49
CA THR A 138 -2.39 -8.63 -17.10
C THR A 138 -1.94 -7.63 -18.16
N GLY A 139 -0.67 -7.17 -18.11
CA GLY A 139 -0.15 -6.09 -18.94
C GLY A 139 -0.81 -4.72 -18.67
N ILE A 140 -1.57 -4.59 -17.57
CA ILE A 140 -2.21 -3.34 -17.13
C ILE A 140 -1.26 -2.63 -16.18
N LEU A 141 -0.89 -1.39 -16.51
CA LEU A 141 0.03 -0.59 -15.67
C LEU A 141 -0.76 0.33 -14.74
N PRO A 142 -0.89 -0.01 -13.45
CA PRO A 142 -1.62 0.84 -12.51
C PRO A 142 -0.80 2.07 -12.13
N ILE A 143 -1.49 3.18 -11.85
CA ILE A 143 -0.96 4.32 -11.11
C ILE A 143 -1.82 4.57 -9.87
N PHE A 144 -1.39 5.46 -8.97
CA PHE A 144 -2.24 5.84 -7.85
C PHE A 144 -3.56 6.42 -8.33
N GLY A 145 -4.67 5.94 -7.78
CA GLY A 145 -6.00 6.53 -7.88
C GLY A 145 -6.31 7.44 -6.70
N HIS A 146 -7.39 8.20 -6.80
CA HIS A 146 -7.98 8.89 -5.66
C HIS A 146 -8.80 7.91 -4.83
N THR A 147 -8.37 7.72 -3.58
CA THR A 147 -9.09 6.90 -2.58
C THR A 147 -10.47 7.48 -2.30
N THR A 148 -11.50 6.74 -2.70
CA THR A 148 -12.92 7.09 -2.50
C THR A 148 -13.63 6.24 -1.46
N LEU A 149 -13.00 5.16 -0.98
CA LEU A 149 -13.56 4.24 0.01
C LEU A 149 -12.72 4.32 1.29
N GLN A 150 -13.35 4.02 2.42
CA GLN A 150 -12.68 3.84 3.71
C GLN A 150 -13.61 3.06 4.63
N HIS A 151 -13.19 1.87 5.07
CA HIS A 151 -13.94 1.07 6.03
C HIS A 151 -13.32 1.24 7.41
N GLY A 152 -14.06 1.86 8.32
CA GLY A 152 -13.59 2.25 9.64
C GLY A 152 -13.28 3.73 9.82
N LYS A 153 -13.40 4.18 11.06
CA LYS A 153 -13.25 5.58 11.48
C LYS A 153 -12.58 5.63 12.87
N GLY A 154 -11.65 6.56 13.04
CA GLY A 154 -11.11 6.88 14.37
C GLY A 154 -12.17 7.44 15.31
N ARG A 155 -11.91 7.35 16.62
CA ARG A 155 -12.79 7.85 17.68
C ARG A 155 -12.29 9.16 18.25
N THR A 156 -13.23 9.96 18.76
CA THR A 156 -12.96 11.23 19.43
C THR A 156 -13.56 11.26 20.82
N THR A 157 -13.01 12.12 21.69
CA THR A 157 -13.62 12.45 22.98
C THR A 157 -14.87 13.32 22.76
N ARG A 158 -15.67 13.53 23.82
CA ARG A 158 -16.80 14.50 23.80
C ARG A 158 -16.38 15.93 23.46
N LYS A 159 -15.10 16.28 23.62
CA LYS A 159 -14.52 17.58 23.26
C LYS A 159 -13.96 17.60 21.83
N ASN A 160 -14.29 16.61 21.00
CA ASN A 160 -13.77 16.42 19.64
C ASN A 160 -12.24 16.31 19.56
N ILE A 161 -11.61 15.80 20.62
CA ILE A 161 -10.16 15.49 20.61
C ILE A 161 -10.00 14.08 20.03
N THR A 162 -9.15 13.91 19.02
CA THR A 162 -8.83 12.62 18.41
C THR A 162 -8.20 11.69 19.44
N ILE A 163 -8.78 10.50 19.60
CA ILE A 163 -8.27 9.43 20.47
C ILE A 163 -7.56 8.37 19.63
N SER A 164 -8.15 8.02 18.50
CA SER A 164 -7.67 7.05 17.52
C SER A 164 -7.93 7.55 16.11
N GLU A 165 -7.24 6.96 15.14
CA GLU A 165 -7.36 7.20 13.71
C GLU A 165 -7.63 5.89 12.97
N ALA A 166 -8.05 6.02 11.71
CA ALA A 166 -8.33 4.91 10.82
C ALA A 166 -7.14 4.73 9.88
N CYS A 167 -6.14 3.96 10.32
CA CYS A 167 -4.91 3.73 9.58
C CYS A 167 -5.16 2.74 8.43
N HIS A 168 -4.72 3.08 7.21
CA HIS A 168 -4.95 2.24 6.03
C HIS A 168 -4.10 0.99 6.05
N SER A 169 -4.74 -0.16 5.82
CA SER A 169 -4.06 -1.46 5.73
C SER A 169 -3.38 -1.68 4.37
N SER A 170 -3.38 -0.70 3.46
CA SER A 170 -2.69 -0.78 2.17
C SER A 170 -1.97 0.52 1.83
N PHE A 171 -0.77 0.41 1.24
CA PHE A 171 -0.05 1.54 0.64
C PHE A 171 -0.62 1.95 -0.73
N THR A 172 -1.43 1.09 -1.34
CA THR A 172 -2.09 1.29 -2.63
C THR A 172 -3.61 1.12 -2.48
N PRO A 173 -4.27 1.91 -1.61
CA PRO A 173 -5.70 1.73 -1.33
C PRO A 173 -6.57 2.03 -2.55
N SER A 174 -6.05 2.78 -3.52
CA SER A 174 -6.73 3.03 -4.79
C SER A 174 -5.72 3.06 -5.92
N LEU A 175 -5.98 2.24 -6.93
CA LEU A 175 -5.26 2.21 -8.19
C LEU A 175 -6.15 2.77 -9.31
N LEU A 176 -5.51 3.24 -10.37
CA LEU A 176 -6.14 3.79 -11.56
C LEU A 176 -5.45 3.19 -12.79
N ASP A 177 -6.26 2.58 -13.65
CA ASP A 177 -5.81 1.82 -14.81
C ASP A 177 -6.52 2.30 -16.09
N ARG A 178 -6.10 1.76 -17.24
CA ARG A 178 -6.77 1.97 -18.53
C ARG A 178 -8.24 1.52 -18.57
N THR A 179 -8.70 0.74 -17.60
CA THR A 179 -10.09 0.27 -17.52
C THR A 179 -11.08 1.43 -17.46
N ILE A 180 -10.67 2.60 -16.96
CA ILE A 180 -11.50 3.80 -16.93
C ILE A 180 -12.01 4.25 -18.32
N TYR A 181 -11.29 3.91 -19.39
CA TYR A 181 -11.72 4.20 -20.75
C TYR A 181 -12.74 3.19 -21.30
N GLN A 182 -12.93 2.05 -20.62
CA GLN A 182 -13.82 0.96 -21.05
C GLN A 182 -15.26 1.14 -20.51
N ASN A 183 -15.47 2.08 -19.59
CA ASN A 183 -16.74 2.37 -18.91
C ASN A 183 -17.91 2.70 -19.86
N ASN A 184 -17.61 3.13 -21.09
CA ASN A 184 -18.62 3.55 -22.07
C ASN A 184 -19.45 2.40 -22.64
N LYS A 185 -19.02 1.13 -22.47
CA LYS A 185 -19.72 -0.01 -23.09
C LYS A 185 -20.99 -0.41 -22.33
N ASN A 186 -20.97 -0.32 -21.00
CA ASN A 186 -22.02 -0.86 -20.13
C ASN A 186 -22.59 0.17 -19.14
N GLY A 187 -22.05 1.40 -19.11
CA GLY A 187 -22.47 2.47 -18.20
C GLY A 187 -21.90 2.36 -16.77
N GLU A 188 -21.30 1.24 -16.41
CA GLU A 188 -20.59 1.06 -15.13
C GLU A 188 -19.24 1.77 -15.14
N LYS A 189 -18.92 2.43 -14.02
CA LYS A 189 -17.72 3.25 -13.89
C LYS A 189 -16.66 2.53 -13.05
N HIS A 190 -15.65 1.99 -13.71
CA HIS A 190 -14.50 1.34 -13.08
C HIS A 190 -13.25 2.25 -13.14
N LYS A 191 -12.45 2.27 -12.07
CA LYS A 191 -11.17 3.00 -12.03
C LYS A 191 -9.99 2.10 -12.37
N SER A 192 -10.03 0.87 -11.90
CA SER A 192 -8.98 -0.14 -12.05
C SER A 192 -9.56 -1.52 -12.27
N LEU A 193 -8.69 -2.48 -12.55
CA LEU A 193 -8.98 -3.91 -12.60
C LEU A 193 -9.66 -4.42 -11.32
N LEU A 194 -9.35 -3.80 -10.18
CA LEU A 194 -9.88 -4.18 -8.87
C LEU A 194 -11.25 -3.57 -8.57
N SER A 195 -11.80 -2.70 -9.42
CA SER A 195 -13.10 -2.07 -9.17
C SER A 195 -14.18 -3.14 -8.96
N ASP A 196 -15.06 -2.93 -7.98
CA ASP A 196 -16.15 -3.84 -7.60
C ASP A 196 -15.74 -5.26 -7.18
N THR A 197 -14.45 -5.46 -6.82
CA THR A 197 -13.95 -6.69 -6.20
C THR A 197 -13.99 -6.61 -4.67
N HIS A 198 -14.03 -7.77 -4.00
CA HIS A 198 -13.84 -7.83 -2.55
C HIS A 198 -12.45 -7.34 -2.13
N LEU A 199 -11.41 -7.57 -2.95
CA LEU A 199 -10.07 -7.08 -2.66
C LEU A 199 -10.01 -5.55 -2.58
N MET A 200 -10.73 -4.82 -3.44
CA MET A 200 -10.79 -3.35 -3.37
C MET A 200 -11.34 -2.85 -2.04
N GLU A 201 -12.37 -3.48 -1.49
CA GLU A 201 -12.92 -3.13 -0.17
C GLU A 201 -11.85 -3.33 0.92
N ASN A 202 -11.12 -4.45 0.85
CA ASN A 202 -10.07 -4.77 1.82
C ASN A 202 -8.83 -3.87 1.69
N LEU A 203 -8.47 -3.45 0.48
CA LEU A 203 -7.43 -2.43 0.26
C LEU A 203 -7.80 -1.09 0.88
N ASN A 204 -9.09 -0.81 1.05
CA ASN A 204 -9.60 0.39 1.71
C ASN A 204 -10.06 0.14 3.15
N SER A 205 -9.79 -1.06 3.70
CA SER A 205 -10.03 -1.36 5.10
C SER A 205 -9.00 -0.66 5.98
N THR A 206 -9.43 -0.32 7.20
CA THR A 206 -8.59 0.36 8.18
C THR A 206 -8.55 -0.39 9.48
N VAL A 207 -7.45 -0.24 10.21
CA VAL A 207 -7.35 -0.63 11.62
C VAL A 207 -7.43 0.64 12.46
N GLU A 208 -8.31 0.64 13.45
CA GLU A 208 -8.38 1.71 14.44
C GLU A 208 -7.11 1.68 15.29
N LEU A 209 -6.31 2.74 15.25
CA LEU A 209 -5.03 2.81 15.97
C LEU A 209 -4.80 4.20 16.55
N PRO A 210 -3.93 4.36 17.57
CA PRO A 210 -3.57 5.67 18.08
C PRO A 210 -2.94 6.58 17.00
N PRO A 211 -3.10 7.92 17.07
CA PRO A 211 -2.63 8.84 16.03
C PRO A 211 -1.12 8.74 15.72
N PHE A 212 -0.31 8.42 16.72
CA PHE A 212 1.15 8.27 16.51
C PHE A 212 1.50 7.08 15.60
N VAL A 213 0.59 6.12 15.40
CA VAL A 213 0.79 5.04 14.43
C VAL A 213 0.58 5.57 13.01
N ASN A 214 -0.42 6.43 12.81
CA ASN A 214 -0.62 7.08 11.52
C ASN A 214 0.55 8.01 11.16
N ASP A 215 1.16 8.68 12.13
CA ASP A 215 2.39 9.47 11.92
C ASP A 215 3.54 8.61 11.35
N LEU A 216 3.69 7.36 11.83
CA LEU A 216 4.68 6.42 11.28
C LEU A 216 4.24 5.92 9.89
N ASP A 217 2.96 5.66 9.70
CA ASP A 217 2.41 5.21 8.42
C ASP A 217 2.63 6.23 7.31
N ASP A 218 2.47 7.52 7.59
CA ASP A 218 2.74 8.60 6.64
C ASP A 218 4.22 8.58 6.19
N LEU A 219 5.17 8.25 7.09
CA LEU A 219 6.58 8.10 6.73
C LEU A 219 6.83 6.85 5.88
N LEU A 220 6.18 5.73 6.20
CA LEU A 220 6.27 4.50 5.42
C LEU A 220 5.67 4.69 4.02
N GLU A 221 4.51 5.35 3.93
CA GLU A 221 3.91 5.71 2.64
C GLU A 221 4.86 6.58 1.82
N TYR A 222 5.46 7.60 2.43
CA TYR A 222 6.43 8.45 1.73
C TYR A 222 7.63 7.66 1.19
N ALA A 223 8.14 6.69 1.95
CA ALA A 223 9.33 5.92 1.59
C ALA A 223 9.06 4.79 0.58
N CYS A 224 7.92 4.10 0.70
CA CYS A 224 7.69 2.81 0.04
C CYS A 224 6.75 2.92 -1.18
N ARG A 225 5.88 3.92 -1.22
CA ARG A 225 4.71 3.93 -2.13
C ARG A 225 5.10 3.88 -3.61
N GLU A 226 6.05 4.68 -4.07
CA GLU A 226 6.53 4.64 -5.48
C GLU A 226 7.20 3.30 -5.86
N GLN A 227 7.93 2.71 -4.91
CA GLN A 227 8.56 1.41 -5.11
C GLN A 227 7.51 0.29 -5.21
N CYS A 228 6.44 0.34 -4.40
CA CYS A 228 5.31 -0.56 -4.53
C CYS A 228 4.68 -0.54 -5.93
N LEU A 229 4.56 0.63 -6.56
CA LEU A 229 4.07 0.71 -7.95
C LEU A 229 5.05 0.12 -8.97
N THR A 230 6.35 0.29 -8.73
CA THR A 230 7.39 -0.31 -9.59
C THR A 230 7.28 -1.83 -9.57
N ILE A 231 7.21 -2.43 -8.38
CA ILE A 231 7.05 -3.88 -8.21
C ILE A 231 5.75 -4.36 -8.87
N LEU A 232 4.63 -3.65 -8.65
CA LEU A 232 3.34 -3.98 -9.28
C LEU A 232 3.41 -3.95 -10.81
N ARG A 233 4.14 -2.98 -11.38
CA ARG A 233 4.35 -2.88 -12.82
C ARG A 233 5.15 -4.05 -13.35
N ASP A 234 6.22 -4.45 -12.67
CA ASP A 234 7.07 -5.55 -13.11
C ASP A 234 6.33 -6.90 -13.03
N VAL A 235 5.51 -7.09 -12.00
CA VAL A 235 4.58 -8.22 -11.91
C VAL A 235 3.52 -8.19 -13.02
N SER A 236 2.94 -7.03 -13.30
CA SER A 236 1.93 -6.89 -14.35
C SER A 236 2.45 -7.23 -15.75
N LEU A 237 3.69 -6.83 -16.03
CA LEU A 237 4.40 -7.14 -17.27
C LEU A 237 5.00 -8.54 -17.30
N ALA A 238 4.84 -9.32 -16.21
CA ALA A 238 5.43 -10.63 -16.03
C ALA A 238 6.96 -10.67 -16.12
N ALA A 239 7.62 -9.54 -15.79
CA ALA A 239 9.07 -9.48 -15.63
C ALA A 239 9.51 -10.25 -14.39
N ILE A 240 8.67 -10.19 -13.34
CA ILE A 240 8.77 -11.00 -12.13
C ILE A 240 7.40 -11.62 -11.82
N ASN A 241 7.37 -12.70 -11.05
CA ASN A 241 6.14 -13.32 -10.55
C ASN A 241 5.73 -12.70 -9.18
N PRO A 242 4.51 -12.97 -8.66
CA PRO A 242 4.06 -12.36 -7.41
C PRO A 242 4.91 -12.69 -6.18
N ILE A 243 5.57 -13.85 -6.14
CA ILE A 243 6.42 -14.27 -5.02
C ILE A 243 7.75 -13.51 -5.04
N GLU A 244 8.31 -13.32 -6.23
CA GLU A 244 9.47 -12.45 -6.47
C GLU A 244 9.12 -11.00 -6.09
N GLY A 245 7.95 -10.50 -6.52
CA GLY A 245 7.48 -9.17 -6.14
C GLY A 245 7.26 -8.97 -4.64
N LEU A 246 6.73 -10.00 -3.95
CA LEU A 246 6.62 -9.97 -2.49
C LEU A 246 8.00 -9.96 -1.81
N THR A 247 8.95 -10.71 -2.36
CA THR A 247 10.33 -10.70 -1.87
C THR A 247 10.97 -9.33 -2.01
N GLU A 248 10.82 -8.65 -3.15
CA GLU A 248 11.31 -7.29 -3.34
C GLU A 248 10.65 -6.31 -2.37
N PHE A 249 9.34 -6.44 -2.15
CA PHE A 249 8.61 -5.61 -1.19
C PHE A 249 9.10 -5.81 0.25
N LEU A 250 9.27 -7.06 0.69
CA LEU A 250 9.76 -7.35 2.04
C LEU A 250 11.20 -6.90 2.23
N HIS A 251 12.05 -7.04 1.21
CA HIS A 251 13.42 -6.53 1.25
C HIS A 251 13.44 -4.99 1.40
N MET A 252 12.61 -4.29 0.62
CA MET A 252 12.43 -2.84 0.74
C MET A 252 11.95 -2.47 2.16
N MET A 253 10.92 -3.14 2.67
CA MET A 253 10.37 -2.88 4.00
C MET A 253 11.41 -3.14 5.10
N ASN A 254 12.19 -4.21 5.01
CA ASN A 254 13.29 -4.51 5.93
C ASN A 254 14.30 -3.37 5.99
N LYS A 255 14.74 -2.87 4.83
CA LYS A 255 15.67 -1.74 4.76
C LYS A 255 15.08 -0.46 5.37
N VAL A 256 13.85 -0.10 4.99
CA VAL A 256 13.20 1.13 5.45
C VAL A 256 12.97 1.09 6.97
N LEU A 257 12.43 -0.02 7.48
CA LEU A 257 12.12 -0.16 8.91
C LEU A 257 13.38 -0.17 9.78
N ASN A 258 14.45 -0.86 9.35
CA ASN A 258 15.72 -0.86 10.09
C ASN A 258 16.37 0.53 10.11
N ASN A 259 16.32 1.27 9.01
CA ASN A 259 16.79 2.66 8.98
C ASN A 259 15.99 3.55 9.93
N LEU A 260 14.65 3.44 9.93
CA LEU A 260 13.79 4.19 10.84
C LEU A 260 14.06 3.84 12.31
N LYS A 261 14.28 2.56 12.61
CA LYS A 261 14.65 2.09 13.96
C LYS A 261 15.97 2.71 14.40
N GLN A 262 17.00 2.63 13.56
CA GLN A 262 18.31 3.21 13.83
C GLN A 262 18.23 4.73 14.06
N ASP A 263 17.47 5.44 13.22
CA ASP A 263 17.26 6.89 13.37
C ASP A 263 16.53 7.24 14.67
N ALA A 264 15.53 6.45 15.07
CA ALA A 264 14.79 6.66 16.31
C ALA A 264 15.66 6.39 17.55
N GLU A 265 16.48 5.34 17.52
CA GLU A 265 17.43 5.01 18.59
C GLU A 265 18.53 6.07 18.72
N ASN A 266 19.11 6.53 17.61
CA ASN A 266 20.13 7.58 17.58
C ASN A 266 19.59 8.92 18.10
N LYS A 267 18.35 9.27 17.75
CA LYS A 267 17.70 10.50 18.25
C LYS A 267 17.37 10.41 19.74
N ASN A 268 17.02 9.24 20.26
CA ASN A 268 16.84 9.05 21.69
C ASN A 268 18.17 9.20 22.45
N GLN A 269 19.29 8.79 21.84
CA GLN A 269 20.63 9.01 22.41
C GLN A 269 21.06 10.49 22.32
N SER A 270 20.69 11.21 21.25
CA SER A 270 21.04 12.63 21.08
C SER A 270 20.06 13.63 21.71
N ALA A 271 18.87 13.19 22.14
CA ALA A 271 17.89 14.00 22.86
C ALA A 271 18.37 14.46 24.26
N LEU A 272 19.45 13.85 24.79
CA LEU A 272 20.19 14.38 25.93
C LEU A 272 21.07 15.60 25.58
N LEU A 273 21.25 15.94 24.29
CA LEU A 273 22.23 16.95 23.87
C LEU A 273 21.75 18.00 22.86
N GLN A 274 20.63 17.86 22.13
CA GLN A 274 20.23 18.91 21.16
C GLN A 274 18.73 19.16 21.04
N HIS A 275 18.35 20.37 21.45
CA HIS A 275 17.20 21.10 20.91
C HIS A 275 17.51 21.55 19.47
N SER A 276 17.00 20.89 18.43
CA SER A 276 17.09 21.49 17.08
C SER A 276 16.12 20.96 15.99
N LEU A 277 15.33 21.90 15.48
CA LEU A 277 15.02 22.20 14.06
C LEU A 277 14.30 21.21 13.12
N MET A 278 13.82 20.04 13.55
CA MET A 278 12.80 19.29 12.79
C MET A 278 11.51 19.15 13.59
N LYS A 279 10.40 19.68 13.05
CA LYS A 279 9.05 19.66 13.66
C LYS A 279 8.39 18.27 13.72
N HIS A 280 9.10 17.20 13.41
CA HIS A 280 8.57 15.86 13.52
C HIS A 280 8.80 15.35 14.94
N LYS A 281 7.71 15.00 15.64
CA LYS A 281 7.80 14.37 16.96
C LYS A 281 8.66 13.10 16.85
N PRO A 282 9.55 12.84 17.81
CA PRO A 282 10.33 11.61 17.81
C PRO A 282 9.40 10.41 17.82
N ILE A 283 9.66 9.43 16.94
CA ILE A 283 8.89 8.19 16.87
C ILE A 283 9.42 7.24 17.93
N ASN A 284 8.51 6.60 18.65
CA ASN A 284 8.85 5.62 19.66
C ASN A 284 9.49 4.37 19.00
N PRO A 285 10.74 3.97 19.34
CA PRO A 285 11.36 2.78 18.78
C PRO A 285 10.54 1.50 19.01
N ASN A 286 9.83 1.39 20.13
CA ASN A 286 8.97 0.25 20.41
C ASN A 286 7.81 0.15 19.41
N LEU A 287 7.31 1.28 18.89
CA LEU A 287 6.31 1.26 17.83
C LEU A 287 6.89 0.65 16.54
N ILE A 288 8.11 1.07 16.17
CA ILE A 288 8.81 0.56 14.98
C ILE A 288 9.05 -0.94 15.13
N GLU A 289 9.44 -1.40 16.33
CA GLU A 289 9.63 -2.82 16.63
C GLU A 289 8.35 -3.64 16.44
N LEU A 290 7.19 -3.11 16.84
CA LEU A 290 5.91 -3.78 16.59
C LEU A 290 5.58 -3.87 15.10
N VAL A 291 5.88 -2.82 14.33
CA VAL A 291 5.70 -2.83 12.87
C VAL A 291 6.67 -3.81 12.20
N ILE A 292 7.94 -3.86 12.62
CA ILE A 292 8.92 -4.88 12.19
C ILE A 292 8.39 -6.28 12.50
N THR A 293 7.88 -6.48 13.71
CA THR A 293 7.33 -7.77 14.13
C THR A 293 6.20 -8.20 13.20
N GLY A 294 5.19 -7.35 12.97
CA GLY A 294 4.08 -7.69 12.08
C GLY A 294 4.49 -7.83 10.60
N THR A 295 5.45 -7.05 10.15
CA THR A 295 5.85 -7.00 8.72
C THR A 295 6.82 -8.11 8.34
N LEU A 296 7.77 -8.48 9.21
CA LEU A 296 8.98 -9.24 8.85
C LEU A 296 9.16 -10.55 9.62
N SER A 297 8.71 -10.64 10.88
CA SER A 297 9.13 -11.72 11.81
C SER A 297 8.87 -13.14 11.30
N THR A 298 7.74 -13.36 10.64
CA THR A 298 7.33 -14.66 10.09
C THR A 298 7.32 -14.69 8.57
N THR A 299 7.37 -13.51 7.94
CA THR A 299 7.17 -13.31 6.51
C THR A 299 8.49 -13.27 5.74
N TYR A 300 9.59 -12.87 6.38
CA TYR A 300 10.87 -12.58 5.74
C TYR A 300 12.01 -13.40 6.37
N SER A 301 12.83 -14.01 5.52
CA SER A 301 14.04 -14.74 5.90
C SER A 301 15.25 -13.86 5.65
N GLU A 302 15.93 -13.43 6.72
CA GLU A 302 17.18 -12.67 6.59
C GLU A 302 18.30 -13.51 5.98
N GLN A 303 18.32 -14.84 6.21
CA GLN A 303 19.38 -15.71 5.68
C GLN A 303 19.33 -15.79 4.15
N THR A 304 18.13 -15.86 3.58
CA THR A 304 17.94 -15.98 2.14
C THR A 304 17.60 -14.65 1.47
N ASN A 305 17.29 -13.61 2.26
CA ASN A 305 16.82 -12.31 1.78
C ASN A 305 15.55 -12.45 0.92
N THR A 306 14.65 -13.35 1.31
CA THR A 306 13.41 -13.68 0.58
C THR A 306 12.19 -13.79 1.51
N ALA A 307 11.00 -13.78 0.93
CA ALA A 307 9.81 -14.24 1.65
C ALA A 307 10.01 -15.69 2.16
N THR A 308 9.50 -16.01 3.35
CA THR A 308 9.58 -17.37 3.89
C THR A 308 8.64 -18.30 3.13
N ASP A 309 9.09 -19.53 2.85
CA ASP A 309 8.30 -20.50 2.09
C ASP A 309 6.99 -20.84 2.83
N ALA A 310 7.03 -20.97 4.17
CA ALA A 310 5.85 -21.22 4.99
C ALA A 310 4.78 -20.11 4.86
N TYR A 311 5.21 -18.85 4.80
CA TYR A 311 4.30 -17.72 4.63
C TYR A 311 3.71 -17.66 3.21
N ILE A 312 4.51 -17.93 2.17
CA ILE A 312 4.01 -18.06 0.80
C ILE A 312 2.94 -19.15 0.71
N GLN A 313 3.21 -20.33 1.27
CA GLN A 313 2.25 -21.44 1.26
C GLN A 313 0.95 -21.10 2.01
N LEU A 314 1.03 -20.29 3.09
CA LEU A 314 -0.13 -19.78 3.81
C LEU A 314 -0.97 -18.86 2.91
N LEU A 315 -0.35 -17.84 2.30
CA LEU A 315 -1.04 -16.88 1.43
C LEU A 315 -1.65 -17.54 0.20
N LEU A 316 -0.98 -18.57 -0.33
CA LEU A 316 -1.45 -19.39 -1.44
C LEU A 316 -2.53 -20.42 -1.04
N ARG A 317 -2.89 -20.48 0.25
CA ARG A 317 -3.91 -21.39 0.82
C ARG A 317 -3.64 -22.85 0.47
N MET A 318 -2.38 -23.28 0.58
CA MET A 318 -1.97 -24.62 0.19
C MET A 318 -2.42 -25.68 1.18
N THR A 319 -2.94 -26.78 0.63
CA THR A 319 -3.31 -28.00 1.37
C THR A 319 -2.07 -28.78 1.83
N PRO A 320 -2.18 -29.63 2.86
CA PRO A 320 -1.08 -30.50 3.28
C PRO A 320 -0.49 -31.34 2.13
N GLU A 321 -1.34 -31.84 1.24
CA GLU A 321 -0.93 -32.65 0.08
C GLU A 321 -0.13 -31.81 -0.94
N GLU A 322 -0.58 -30.59 -1.24
CA GLU A 322 0.15 -29.67 -2.10
C GLU A 322 1.51 -29.27 -1.48
N LYS A 323 1.56 -29.04 -0.17
CA LYS A 323 2.82 -28.77 0.55
C LYS A 323 3.77 -29.97 0.49
N ALA A 324 3.27 -31.18 0.66
CA ALA A 324 4.06 -32.41 0.54
C ALA A 324 4.60 -32.61 -0.90
N ALA A 325 3.87 -32.15 -1.91
CA ALA A 325 4.30 -32.20 -3.31
C ALA A 325 5.42 -31.18 -3.65
N CYS A 326 5.62 -30.14 -2.83
CA CYS A 326 6.64 -29.10 -3.03
C CYS A 326 8.07 -29.49 -2.61
N GLN A 327 8.31 -30.76 -2.25
CA GLN A 327 9.66 -31.24 -1.89
C GLN A 327 10.64 -31.19 -3.07
N ASP A 328 10.14 -31.28 -4.30
CA ASP A 328 10.91 -31.02 -5.52
C ASP A 328 10.76 -29.57 -5.96
N ALA A 329 11.87 -28.89 -6.25
CA ALA A 329 11.89 -27.46 -6.59
C ALA A 329 11.12 -27.15 -7.89
N GLY A 330 11.23 -28.02 -8.90
CA GLY A 330 10.52 -27.85 -10.18
C GLY A 330 9.02 -28.06 -10.04
N ASN A 331 8.60 -28.97 -9.18
CA ASN A 331 7.19 -29.16 -8.86
C ASN A 331 6.62 -28.01 -8.02
N LYS A 332 7.42 -27.50 -7.06
CA LYS A 332 7.03 -26.37 -6.20
C LYS A 332 6.64 -25.13 -7.01
N GLU A 333 7.48 -24.73 -7.96
CA GLU A 333 7.20 -23.56 -8.80
C GLU A 333 5.90 -23.73 -9.60
N LYS A 334 5.69 -24.91 -10.19
CA LYS A 334 4.45 -25.22 -10.93
C LYS A 334 3.21 -25.11 -10.04
N ILE A 335 3.27 -25.66 -8.82
CA ILE A 335 2.16 -25.57 -7.87
C ILE A 335 1.92 -24.12 -7.48
N TYR A 336 2.96 -23.35 -7.14
CA TYR A 336 2.84 -21.95 -6.75
C TYR A 336 2.22 -21.09 -7.85
N ILE A 337 2.63 -21.27 -9.10
CA ILE A 337 2.04 -20.57 -10.24
C ILE A 337 0.59 -20.99 -10.45
N LYS A 338 0.27 -22.29 -10.33
CA LYS A 338 -1.11 -22.77 -10.40
C LYS A 338 -2.00 -22.11 -9.34
N LYS A 339 -1.58 -22.10 -8.07
CA LYS A 339 -2.31 -21.44 -6.97
C LYS A 339 -2.45 -19.94 -7.21
N THR A 340 -1.41 -19.30 -7.72
CA THR A 340 -1.46 -17.87 -8.09
C THR A 340 -2.56 -17.60 -9.11
N MET A 341 -2.69 -18.42 -10.15
CA MET A 341 -3.75 -18.26 -11.17
C MET A 341 -5.15 -18.56 -10.62
N GLU A 342 -5.30 -19.59 -9.77
CA GLU A 342 -6.57 -19.89 -9.09
C GLU A 342 -7.02 -18.69 -8.25
N LEU A 343 -6.11 -18.11 -7.45
CA LEU A 343 -6.38 -16.95 -6.60
C LEU A 343 -6.64 -15.68 -7.40
N GLN A 344 -5.92 -15.46 -8.50
CA GLN A 344 -6.17 -14.32 -9.37
C GLN A 344 -7.61 -14.36 -9.91
N ASN A 345 -8.06 -15.53 -10.38
CA ASN A 345 -9.43 -15.69 -10.85
C ASN A 345 -10.45 -15.40 -9.75
N GLU A 346 -10.20 -15.86 -8.52
CA GLU A 346 -11.07 -15.58 -7.37
C GLU A 346 -11.10 -14.09 -7.02
N ILE A 347 -9.95 -13.42 -6.97
CA ILE A 347 -9.83 -11.99 -6.64
C ILE A 347 -10.59 -11.14 -7.66
N LEU A 348 -10.51 -11.50 -8.94
CA LEU A 348 -11.10 -10.74 -10.05
C LEU A 348 -12.59 -11.06 -10.27
N GLN A 349 -13.18 -12.00 -9.52
CA GLN A 349 -14.62 -12.17 -9.50
C GLN A 349 -15.28 -10.91 -8.92
N THR A 350 -16.07 -10.23 -9.75
CA THR A 350 -16.85 -9.07 -9.32
C THR A 350 -17.97 -9.50 -8.37
N LYS A 351 -18.36 -8.59 -7.47
CA LYS A 351 -19.55 -8.79 -6.63
C LYS A 351 -20.78 -8.93 -7.54
N HIS A 352 -21.25 -10.16 -7.75
CA HIS A 352 -22.49 -10.42 -8.51
C HIS A 352 -23.77 -9.94 -7.80
N ASN A 353 -23.68 -9.48 -6.55
CA ASN A 353 -24.83 -9.03 -5.78
C ASN A 353 -24.78 -7.51 -5.54
N LYS A 354 -25.34 -6.74 -6.47
CA LYS A 354 -25.90 -5.43 -6.12
C LYS A 354 -27.07 -5.68 -5.17
N HIS A 355 -26.80 -5.75 -3.87
CA HIS A 355 -27.88 -5.53 -2.91
C HIS A 355 -28.42 -4.12 -3.16
N PRO A 356 -29.75 -3.95 -3.36
CA PRO A 356 -30.32 -2.62 -3.51
C PRO A 356 -29.98 -1.81 -2.26
N SER A 357 -29.43 -0.62 -2.45
CA SER A 357 -29.17 0.33 -1.38
C SER A 357 -30.45 0.52 -0.55
N PRO A 358 -30.39 0.54 0.79
CA PRO A 358 -31.54 0.96 1.57
C PRO A 358 -31.85 2.43 1.20
N GLN A 359 -33.11 2.65 0.82
CA GLN A 359 -33.67 3.96 0.48
C GLN A 359 -33.73 4.89 1.69
#